data_AF-A0A421DQB2-F1
#
_entry.id   AF-A0A421DQB2-F1
#
_cell.length_a   1.000
_cell.length_b   1.000
_cell.length_c   1.000
_cell.angle_alpha   90.00
_cell.angle_beta   90.00
_cell.angle_gamma   90.00
#
_symmetry.space_group_name_H-M   'P 1'
#
loop_
_entity.id
_entity.type
_entity.pdbx_description
1 polymer ?
#
loop_
_entity_poly.entity_id
_entity_poly.type
_entity_poly.pdbx_seq_one_letter_code
_entity_poly.pdbx_strand_id
1 'polypeptide(L)' 'MSYDPIQRRLDTHFVNAQQKLDSIALDVADSGASQADSYAFFEASMDYSNANWAVGQLLTVKHGLAKAIINDFN' A
#
# COMPACT_ATOMS: atom_id res chain seq x y z
N MET A 1 5.31 -14.71 -0.37
CA MET A 1 3.85 -14.52 -0.11
C MET A 1 3.56 -14.94 1.32
N SER A 2 2.85 -14.11 2.09
CA SER A 2 2.48 -14.41 3.50
C SER A 2 1.35 -15.44 3.61
N TYR A 3 1.40 -16.26 4.67
CA TYR A 3 0.32 -17.20 5.02
C TYR A 3 -0.83 -16.54 5.79
N ASP A 4 -0.64 -15.30 6.26
CA ASP A 4 -1.67 -14.51 6.94
C ASP A 4 -2.65 -13.92 5.90
N PRO A 5 -3.95 -14.27 5.95
CA PRO A 5 -4.94 -13.77 4.99
C PRO A 5 -5.08 -12.25 4.96
N ILE A 6 -4.91 -11.57 6.10
CA ILE A 6 -5.00 -10.10 6.19
C ILE A 6 -3.77 -9.49 5.53
N GLN A 7 -2.58 -9.99 5.87
CA GLN A 7 -1.34 -9.54 5.26
C GLN A 7 -1.38 -9.74 3.74
N ARG A 8 -1.81 -10.93 3.27
CA ARG A 8 -1.91 -11.22 1.84
C ARG A 8 -2.84 -10.24 1.12
N ARG A 9 -3.98 -9.86 1.70
CA ARG A 9 -4.89 -8.88 1.11
C ARG A 9 -4.24 -7.50 1.04
N LEU A 10 -3.60 -7.06 2.11
CA LEU A 10 -2.90 -5.78 2.15
C LEU A 10 -1.75 -5.74 1.13
N ASP A 11 -0.95 -6.80 1.05
CA ASP A 11 0.13 -6.95 0.06
C ASP A 11 -0.42 -6.89 -1.37
N THR A 12 -1.52 -7.60 -1.67
CA THR A 12 -2.17 -7.54 -2.99
C THR A 12 -2.64 -6.13 -3.33
N HIS A 13 -3.29 -5.43 -2.40
CA HIS A 13 -3.74 -4.06 -2.63
C HIS A 13 -2.58 -3.11 -2.84
N PHE A 14 -1.50 -3.24 -2.07
CA PHE A 14 -0.27 -2.47 -2.23
C PHE A 14 0.37 -2.68 -3.61
N VAL A 15 0.55 -3.93 -4.02
CA VAL A 15 1.12 -4.27 -5.35
C VAL A 15 0.24 -3.70 -6.47
N ASN A 16 -1.07 -3.85 -6.38
CA ASN A 16 -1.99 -3.32 -7.41
C ASN A 16 -1.94 -1.79 -7.47
N ALA A 17 -1.89 -1.10 -6.32
CA ALA A 17 -1.81 0.35 -6.28
C ALA A 17 -0.47 0.87 -6.84
N GLN A 18 0.63 0.18 -6.53
CA GLN A 18 1.93 0.48 -7.11
C GLN A 18 1.93 0.29 -8.63
N GLN A 19 1.42 -0.84 -9.13
CA GLN A 19 1.32 -1.10 -10.56
C GLN A 19 0.46 -0.07 -11.29
N LYS A 20 -0.65 0.36 -10.69
CA LYS A 20 -1.50 1.43 -11.24
C LYS A 20 -0.74 2.76 -11.33
N LEU A 21 -0.06 3.16 -10.26
CA LEU A 21 0.75 4.38 -10.23
C LEU A 21 1.86 4.35 -11.30
N ASP A 22 2.60 3.23 -11.36
CA ASP A 22 3.67 3.03 -12.34
C ASP A 22 3.13 3.08 -13.78
N SER A 23 1.96 2.46 -14.02
CA SER A 23 1.35 2.46 -15.36
C SER A 23 0.96 3.86 -15.83
N ILE A 24 0.42 4.70 -14.95
CA ILE A 24 0.08 6.10 -15.27
C ILE A 24 1.35 6.91 -15.51
N ALA A 25 2.39 6.71 -14.71
CA ALA A 25 3.67 7.40 -14.91
C ALA A 25 4.31 7.06 -16.26
N LEU A 26 4.24 5.79 -16.68
CA LEU A 26 4.74 5.34 -17.99
C LEU A 26 3.90 5.88 -19.15
N ASP A 27 2.56 5.88 -19.03
CA ASP A 27 1.66 6.40 -20.06
C ASP A 27 1.92 7.90 -20.32
N VAL A 28 2.11 8.69 -19.26
CA VAL A 28 2.48 10.11 -19.33
C VAL A 28 3.85 10.31 -19.99
N ALA A 29 4.82 9.42 -19.71
CA ALA A 29 6.15 9.51 -20.30
C ALA A 29 6.13 9.25 -21.82
N ASP A 30 5.24 8.37 -22.29
CA ASP A 30 5.13 8.00 -23.71
C ASP A 30 4.25 8.97 -24.53
N SER A 31 3.17 9.49 -23.94
CA SER A 31 2.14 10.26 -24.65
C SER A 31 2.14 11.77 -24.34
N GLY A 32 2.90 12.19 -23.34
CA GLY A 32 2.93 13.56 -22.83
C GLY A 32 1.85 13.83 -21.76
N ALA A 33 2.11 14.77 -20.86
CA ALA A 33 1.24 15.04 -19.72
C ALA A 33 0.06 15.96 -20.08
N SER A 34 -1.17 15.49 -19.83
CA SER A 34 -2.38 16.33 -19.79
C SER A 34 -2.80 16.68 -18.35
N GLN A 35 -3.76 17.59 -18.22
CA GLN A 35 -4.37 17.90 -16.93
C GLN A 35 -5.10 16.68 -16.35
N ALA A 36 -5.75 15.87 -17.19
CA ALA A 36 -6.43 14.66 -16.74
C ALA A 36 -5.44 13.65 -16.16
N ASP A 37 -4.27 13.50 -16.78
CA ASP A 37 -3.23 12.58 -16.30
C ASP A 37 -2.62 13.06 -14.97
N SER A 38 -2.51 14.37 -14.79
CA SER A 38 -2.08 14.95 -13.51
C SER A 38 -3.04 14.59 -12.37
N TYR A 39 -4.34 14.64 -12.61
CA TYR A 39 -5.35 14.20 -11.63
C TYR A 39 -5.29 12.69 -11.40
N ALA A 40 -5.20 11.89 -12.46
CA ALA A 40 -5.11 10.43 -12.37
C ALA A 40 -3.86 9.99 -11.59
N PHE A 41 -2.71 10.64 -11.84
CA PHE A 41 -1.48 10.40 -11.12
C PHE A 41 -1.60 10.77 -9.64
N PHE A 42 -2.24 11.91 -9.32
CA PHE A 42 -2.49 12.33 -7.95
C PHE A 42 -3.36 11.32 -7.20
N GLU A 43 -4.48 10.89 -7.79
CA GLU A 43 -5.36 9.87 -7.18
C GLU A 43 -4.63 8.55 -6.97
N ALA A 44 -3.90 8.06 -7.98
CA ALA A 44 -3.10 6.84 -7.86
C ALA A 44 -2.00 6.96 -6.79
N SER A 45 -1.40 8.14 -6.63
CA SER A 45 -0.42 8.42 -5.58
C SER A 45 -1.02 8.38 -4.18
N MET A 46 -2.25 8.89 -4.01
CA MET A 46 -2.99 8.78 -2.76
C MET A 46 -3.36 7.33 -2.46
N ASP A 47 -3.86 6.58 -3.46
CA ASP A 47 -4.19 5.15 -3.32
C ASP A 47 -2.95 4.34 -2.86
N TYR A 48 -1.81 4.55 -3.51
CA TYR A 48 -0.54 3.93 -3.15
C TYR A 48 -0.11 4.29 -1.72
N SER A 49 -0.17 5.57 -1.36
CA SER A 49 0.20 6.05 -0.02
C SER A 49 -0.67 5.42 1.07
N ASN A 50 -1.97 5.31 0.83
CA ASN A 50 -2.92 4.68 1.74
C ASN A 50 -2.64 3.17 1.88
N ALA A 51 -2.39 2.48 0.76
CA ALA A 51 -2.06 1.06 0.79
C ALA A 51 -0.75 0.79 1.55
N ASN A 52 0.28 1.60 1.31
CA ASN A 52 1.56 1.52 2.02
C ASN A 52 1.40 1.76 3.53
N TRP A 53 0.63 2.78 3.92
CA TRP A 53 0.32 3.05 5.33
C TRP A 53 -0.38 1.85 5.99
N ALA A 54 -1.39 1.27 5.32
CA ALA A 54 -2.16 0.15 5.86
C ALA A 54 -1.29 -1.11 6.07
N VAL A 55 -0.38 -1.42 5.13
CA VAL A 55 0.61 -2.50 5.30
C VAL A 55 1.49 -2.24 6.54
N GLY A 56 1.96 -1.00 6.72
CA GLY A 56 2.76 -0.61 7.88
C GLY A 56 2.02 -0.75 9.21
N GLN A 57 0.73 -0.43 9.26
CA GLN A 57 -0.08 -0.57 10.48
C GLN A 57 -0.21 -2.02 10.94
N LEU A 58 -0.28 -3.00 10.01
CA LEU A 58 -0.35 -4.40 10.39
C LEU A 58 0.88 -4.83 11.20
N LEU A 59 2.07 -4.36 10.83
CA LEU A 59 3.31 -4.64 11.58
C LEU A 59 3.22 -4.08 13.01
N THR A 60 2.76 -2.83 13.15
CA THR A 60 2.57 -2.17 14.44
C THR A 60 1.60 -2.96 15.33
N VAL A 61 0.46 -3.40 14.78
CA VAL A 61 -0.53 -4.20 15.52
C VAL A 61 0.04 -5.55 15.95
N LYS A 62 0.70 -6.27 15.04
CA LYS A 62 1.34 -7.56 15.35
C LYS A 62 2.36 -7.42 16.49
N HIS A 63 3.20 -6.38 16.42
CA HIS A 63 4.18 -6.09 17.46
C HIS A 63 3.53 -5.74 18.80
N GLY A 64 2.51 -4.87 18.79
CA GLY A 64 1.78 -4.47 20.00
C GLY A 64 1.09 -5.64 20.70
N LEU A 65 0.42 -6.51 19.93
CA LEU A 65 -0.21 -7.73 20.45
C LEU A 65 0.82 -8.69 21.05
N ALA A 66 1.93 -8.94 20.35
CA ALA A 66 3.00 -9.81 20.87
C ALA A 66 3.56 -9.28 22.20
N LYS A 67 3.78 -7.97 22.30
CA LYS A 67 4.24 -7.33 23.54
C LYS A 67 3.23 -7.46 24.68
N ALA A 68 1.94 -7.27 24.41
CA ALA A 68 0.89 -7.43 25.41
C ALA A 68 0.82 -8.86 25.95
N ILE A 69 0.92 -9.87 25.07
CA ILE A 69 0.93 -11.29 25.47
C ILE A 69 2.15 -11.60 26.36
N ILE A 70 3.34 -11.14 25.99
CA ILE A 70 4.56 -11.35 26.79
C ILE A 70 4.44 -10.69 28.17
N ASN A 71 3.86 -9.49 28.23
CA ASN A 71 3.65 -8.78 29.48
C ASN A 71 2.64 -9.49 30.39
N ASP A 72 1.64 -10.18 29.85
CA ASP A 72 0.65 -10.92 30.65
C ASP A 72 1.22 -12.22 31.27
N PHE A 73 2.30 -12.76 30.71
CA PHE A 73 3.02 -13.90 31.30
C PHE A 73 3.96 -13.53 32.45
N ASN A 74 4.28 -12.24 32.64
CA ASN A 74 5.21 -11.74 33.67
C ASN A 74 4.46 -11.12 34.85
#